data_AF-A0A6N9B876-F1
#
_entry.id   AF-A0A6N9B876-F1
#
_cell.length_a   1.000
_cell.length_b   1.000
_cell.length_c   1.000
_cell.angle_alpha   90.00
_cell.angle_beta   90.00
_cell.angle_gamma   90.00
#
_symmetry.space_group_name_H-M   'P 1'
#
loop_
_entity.id
_entity.type
_entity.pdbx_description
1 polymer ?
#
loop_
_entity_poly.entity_id
_entity_poly.type
_entity_poly.pdbx_seq_one_letter_code
_entity_poly.pdbx_strand_id
1 'polypeptide(L)'
;SNPFARLEFPPFNGYDLNPLLQDPGLAFHPPLLYLGYVGLSISFSFALAGLVNGTINSAWASWVRPWTLLSWVFLTLGIALGSWWAYYELGWGGWWFWDPVENASFMPWLITTALLHSTLVLEKREQLAKWTVLLSILAFSLSLIGTFLVRSGIITSVHSFASDPTRGIYILAIMLLFTGGAFALYLLLGKKTRGSPVFSLWSRESALISNNFLLVISAMVVFIGTFWPLIIETIHGDKISVGPPYFNLTFTPFMIALSLLLPIGVSLAWKRGKISRALKSLIAPAILALVLAILILSLQTGMRMLGPVGLMLAAWIILGTLWEFAVKVGFGKHPLGKSLRWLKLLPRTEYGKSMAHLGFGFAIIGIASITSWEIEDIRVVQIGDTYQVGSYEFQLLDVKEIRGPNYFAQMGEFEVFQDNSLEATMFPEKRVYPVANSTTTEAAIDMGLLRDLYIVLGDFQGENAWAVRTYIKPMVNWIWIGAFVMALGGCISLSARFPAFRSRELRKVS
;
A
#
# COMPACT_ATOMS: atom_id res chain seq x y z
N SER A 1 22.90 -1.89 20.49
CA SER A 1 22.59 -3.08 21.31
C SER A 1 23.33 -4.32 20.82
N ASN A 2 24.15 -4.96 21.66
CA ASN A 2 24.83 -6.22 21.34
C ASN A 2 24.16 -7.36 22.15
N PRO A 3 23.46 -8.31 21.49
CA PRO A 3 22.75 -9.39 22.21
C PRO A 3 23.70 -10.39 22.88
N PHE A 4 25.01 -10.31 22.59
CA PHE A 4 26.04 -11.17 23.18
C PHE A 4 26.85 -10.45 24.27
N ALA A 5 26.60 -9.16 24.50
CA ALA A 5 27.24 -8.44 25.61
C ALA A 5 26.67 -8.95 26.94
N ARG A 6 27.55 -9.43 27.82
CA ARG A 6 27.16 -9.84 29.16
C ARG A 6 26.88 -8.62 30.01
N LEU A 7 25.75 -8.64 30.71
CA LEU A 7 25.42 -7.65 31.72
C LEU A 7 26.15 -8.01 33.02
N GLU A 8 26.67 -7.00 33.71
CA GLU A 8 27.27 -7.17 35.04
C GLU A 8 26.22 -7.65 36.06
N PHE A 9 24.99 -7.14 35.94
CA PHE A 9 23.82 -7.55 36.72
C PHE A 9 22.67 -7.91 35.78
N PRO A 10 22.60 -9.17 35.31
CA PRO A 10 21.51 -9.60 34.43
C PRO A 10 20.19 -9.63 35.21
N PRO A 11 19.12 -8.95 34.73
CA PRO A 11 17.81 -9.04 35.36
C PRO A 11 17.29 -10.48 35.29
N PHE A 12 16.68 -10.96 36.37
CA PHE A 12 16.21 -12.35 36.51
C PHE A 12 15.26 -12.79 35.38
N ASN A 13 14.42 -11.87 34.90
CA ASN A 13 13.45 -12.09 33.81
C ASN A 13 13.88 -11.50 32.46
N GLY A 14 15.11 -10.98 32.33
CA GLY A 14 15.46 -10.13 31.19
C GLY A 14 14.79 -8.75 31.25
N TYR A 15 14.89 -7.99 30.15
CA TYR A 15 14.16 -6.73 29.96
C TYR A 15 12.80 -6.90 29.25
N ASP A 16 12.35 -8.15 29.12
CA ASP A 16 11.24 -8.58 28.26
C ASP A 16 11.43 -8.20 26.77
N LEU A 17 10.57 -8.71 25.90
CA LEU A 17 10.40 -8.20 24.55
C LEU A 17 9.34 -7.09 24.58
N ASN A 18 9.52 -6.03 23.80
CA ASN A 18 8.46 -5.04 23.61
C ASN A 18 7.15 -5.77 23.24
N PRO A 19 6.03 -5.55 23.96
CA PRO A 19 4.79 -6.30 23.76
C PRO A 19 4.27 -6.32 22.32
N LEU A 20 4.39 -5.20 21.60
CA LEU A 20 3.98 -5.11 20.19
C LEU A 20 4.79 -6.04 19.27
N LEU A 21 5.97 -6.50 19.72
CA LEU A 21 6.79 -7.48 19.00
C LEU A 21 6.43 -8.94 19.29
N GLN A 22 5.55 -9.19 20.27
CA GLN A 22 5.10 -10.52 20.63
C GLN A 22 3.93 -10.99 19.74
N ASP A 23 3.24 -10.06 19.09
CA ASP A 23 2.15 -10.36 18.17
C ASP A 23 2.65 -11.02 16.86
N PRO A 24 2.00 -12.11 16.40
CA PRO A 24 2.37 -12.80 15.16
C PRO A 24 2.31 -11.95 13.89
N GLY A 25 1.42 -10.95 13.80
CA GLY A 25 1.29 -10.08 12.63
C GLY A 25 2.56 -9.27 12.35
N LEU A 26 3.29 -8.87 13.40
CA LEU A 26 4.62 -8.28 13.26
C LEU A 26 5.67 -9.29 12.77
N ALA A 27 5.50 -10.59 13.02
CA ALA A 27 6.47 -11.58 12.53
C ALA A 27 6.46 -11.72 11.00
N PHE A 28 5.35 -11.40 10.33
CA PHE A 28 5.18 -11.66 8.89
C PHE A 28 5.43 -10.46 7.98
N HIS A 29 4.97 -9.26 8.35
CA HIS A 29 5.02 -8.12 7.43
C HIS A 29 6.45 -7.55 7.20
N PRO A 30 7.35 -7.44 8.20
CA PRO A 30 8.70 -6.93 7.99
C PRO A 30 9.55 -7.84 7.09
N PRO A 31 9.51 -9.19 7.19
CA PRO A 31 10.17 -10.06 6.22
C PRO A 31 9.69 -9.83 4.77
N LEU A 32 8.40 -9.57 4.55
CA LEU A 32 7.88 -9.29 3.21
C LEU A 32 8.39 -7.94 2.69
N LEU A 33 8.37 -6.88 3.51
CA LEU A 33 8.97 -5.60 3.13
C LEU A 33 10.47 -5.76 2.81
N TYR A 34 11.19 -6.52 3.63
CA TYR A 34 12.60 -6.80 3.43
C TYR A 34 12.86 -7.55 2.12
N LEU A 35 12.07 -8.59 1.80
CA LEU A 35 12.14 -9.29 0.51
C LEU A 35 11.86 -8.34 -0.66
N GLY A 36 10.93 -7.40 -0.48
CA GLY A 36 10.67 -6.32 -1.42
C GLY A 36 11.90 -5.44 -1.66
N TYR A 37 12.51 -4.91 -0.59
CA TYR A 37 13.69 -4.05 -0.65
C TYR A 37 14.91 -4.76 -1.24
N VAL A 38 15.19 -5.99 -0.79
CA VAL A 38 16.29 -6.80 -1.31
C VAL A 38 16.06 -7.13 -2.79
N GLY A 39 14.83 -7.42 -3.19
CA GLY A 39 14.50 -7.64 -4.60
C GLY A 39 14.81 -6.42 -5.48
N LEU A 40 14.61 -5.20 -4.97
CA LEU A 40 14.96 -3.96 -5.70
C LEU A 40 16.48 -3.80 -5.91
N SER A 41 17.32 -4.38 -5.03
CA SER A 41 18.78 -4.39 -5.22
C SER A 41 19.21 -5.11 -6.50
N ILE A 42 18.41 -6.09 -6.96
CA ILE A 42 18.66 -6.83 -8.21
C ILE A 42 18.38 -5.91 -9.40
N SER A 43 17.22 -5.23 -9.42
CA SER A 43 16.91 -4.23 -10.46
C SER A 43 17.94 -3.11 -10.51
N PHE A 44 18.41 -2.65 -9.34
CA PHE A 44 19.49 -1.67 -9.21
C PHE A 44 20.81 -2.18 -9.81
N SER A 45 21.22 -3.39 -9.46
CA SER A 45 22.46 -4.01 -9.97
C SER A 45 22.44 -4.15 -11.49
N PHE A 46 21.31 -4.59 -12.06
CA PHE A 46 21.13 -4.62 -13.52
C PHE A 46 21.20 -3.23 -14.15
N ALA A 47 20.68 -2.19 -13.50
CA ALA A 47 20.75 -0.83 -14.00
C ALA A 47 22.19 -0.32 -14.04
N LEU A 48 22.98 -0.56 -13.00
CA LEU A 48 24.42 -0.22 -12.99
C LEU A 48 25.21 -1.01 -14.04
N ALA A 49 25.00 -2.32 -14.12
CA ALA A 49 25.64 -3.15 -15.14
C ALA A 49 25.29 -2.69 -16.56
N GLY A 50 24.02 -2.31 -16.79
CA GLY A 50 23.56 -1.76 -18.07
C GLY A 50 24.20 -0.41 -18.42
N LEU A 51 24.43 0.45 -17.43
CA LEU A 51 25.14 1.72 -17.62
C LEU A 51 26.62 1.51 -17.98
N VAL A 52 27.30 0.61 -17.27
CA VAL A 52 28.72 0.29 -17.49
C VAL A 52 28.94 -0.38 -18.85
N ASN A 53 28.11 -1.36 -19.19
CA ASN A 53 28.22 -2.09 -20.46
C ASN A 53 27.64 -1.30 -21.66
N GLY A 54 26.84 -0.27 -21.41
CA GLY A 54 26.16 0.51 -22.45
C GLY A 54 25.01 -0.23 -23.17
N THR A 55 24.54 -1.35 -22.62
CA THR A 55 23.54 -2.24 -23.24
C THR A 55 22.21 -2.22 -22.52
N ILE A 56 21.42 -1.15 -22.72
CA ILE A 56 20.06 -1.01 -22.18
C ILE A 56 19.05 -1.11 -23.32
N ASN A 57 18.59 -2.33 -23.60
CA ASN A 57 17.68 -2.66 -24.70
C ASN A 57 16.46 -3.48 -24.23
N SER A 58 15.64 -3.96 -25.17
CA SER A 58 14.48 -4.80 -24.86
C SER A 58 14.86 -6.06 -24.06
N ALA A 59 16.01 -6.69 -24.39
CA ALA A 59 16.48 -7.87 -23.68
C ALA A 59 16.74 -7.54 -22.21
N TRP A 60 17.52 -6.49 -21.91
CA TRP A 60 17.76 -6.02 -20.54
C TRP A 60 16.45 -5.83 -19.77
N ALA A 61 15.45 -5.16 -20.37
CA ALA A 61 14.15 -4.95 -19.71
C ALA A 61 13.41 -6.26 -19.42
N SER A 62 13.52 -7.26 -20.29
CA SER A 62 12.92 -8.58 -20.08
C SER A 62 13.54 -9.35 -18.90
N TRP A 63 14.83 -9.10 -18.59
CA TRP A 63 15.54 -9.66 -17.44
C TRP A 63 15.20 -8.95 -16.13
N VAL A 64 15.07 -7.62 -16.16
CA VAL A 64 14.80 -6.82 -14.95
C VAL A 64 13.36 -6.96 -14.47
N ARG A 65 12.41 -7.00 -15.41
CA ARG A 65 10.97 -6.94 -15.10
C ARG A 65 10.46 -8.02 -14.14
N PRO A 66 10.85 -9.31 -14.23
CA PRO A 66 10.46 -10.33 -13.25
C PRO A 66 10.87 -9.99 -11.82
N TRP A 67 12.09 -9.48 -11.63
CA TRP A 67 12.60 -9.09 -10.31
C TRP A 67 11.88 -7.86 -9.77
N THR A 68 11.60 -6.88 -10.63
CA THR A 68 10.77 -5.73 -10.25
C THR A 68 9.35 -6.17 -9.85
N LEU A 69 8.74 -7.11 -10.59
CA LEU A 69 7.41 -7.65 -10.27
C LEU A 69 7.41 -8.40 -8.93
N LEU A 70 8.40 -9.24 -8.69
CA LEU A 70 8.55 -9.97 -7.44
C LEU A 70 8.70 -9.01 -6.25
N SER A 71 9.56 -8.00 -6.41
CA SER A 71 9.76 -6.95 -5.40
C SER A 71 8.46 -6.19 -5.11
N TRP A 72 7.73 -5.82 -6.17
CA TRP A 72 6.46 -5.11 -6.06
C TRP A 72 5.38 -5.94 -5.35
N VAL A 73 5.30 -7.24 -5.62
CA VAL A 73 4.38 -8.16 -4.92
C VAL A 73 4.68 -8.18 -3.42
N PHE A 74 5.94 -8.36 -3.05
CA PHE A 74 6.35 -8.40 -1.65
C PHE A 74 6.16 -7.06 -0.93
N LEU A 75 6.44 -5.93 -1.59
CA LEU A 75 6.13 -4.61 -1.05
C LEU A 75 4.61 -4.42 -0.87
N THR A 76 3.80 -4.83 -1.85
CA THR A 76 2.33 -4.72 -1.76
C THR A 76 1.78 -5.52 -0.58
N LEU A 77 2.22 -6.77 -0.41
CA LEU A 77 1.79 -7.62 0.70
C LEU A 77 2.34 -7.14 2.04
N GLY A 78 3.59 -6.72 2.10
CA GLY A 78 4.22 -6.22 3.32
C GLY A 78 3.54 -4.94 3.82
N ILE A 79 3.23 -3.99 2.94
CA ILE A 79 2.50 -2.76 3.29
C ILE A 79 1.08 -3.11 3.74
N ALA A 80 0.38 -3.98 3.02
CA ALA A 80 -1.00 -4.36 3.34
C ALA A 80 -1.09 -5.08 4.70
N LEU A 81 -0.20 -6.01 4.97
CA LEU A 81 -0.15 -6.72 6.26
C LEU A 81 0.28 -5.80 7.40
N GLY A 82 1.20 -4.86 7.17
CA GLY A 82 1.55 -3.84 8.16
C GLY A 82 0.37 -2.92 8.49
N SER A 83 -0.38 -2.49 7.47
CA SER A 83 -1.61 -1.69 7.64
C SER A 83 -2.71 -2.47 8.38
N TRP A 84 -2.90 -3.76 8.06
CA TRP A 84 -3.86 -4.61 8.76
C TRP A 84 -3.46 -4.82 10.22
N TRP A 85 -2.17 -5.07 10.46
CA TRP A 85 -1.60 -5.20 11.79
C TRP A 85 -1.81 -3.93 12.63
N ALA A 86 -1.46 -2.77 12.08
CA ALA A 86 -1.67 -1.49 12.74
C ALA A 86 -3.14 -1.23 13.10
N TYR A 87 -4.07 -1.66 12.24
CA TYR A 87 -5.50 -1.54 12.47
C TYR A 87 -5.98 -2.35 13.68
N TYR A 88 -5.53 -3.59 13.84
CA TYR A 88 -6.00 -4.43 14.94
C TYR A 88 -5.21 -4.28 16.25
N GLU A 89 -3.90 -4.01 16.18
CA GLU A 89 -3.00 -4.06 17.34
C GLU A 89 -2.88 -2.72 18.07
N LEU A 90 -2.97 -1.59 17.37
CA LEU A 90 -2.60 -0.29 17.96
C LEU A 90 -3.75 0.44 18.67
N GLY A 91 -4.99 -0.08 18.61
CA GLY A 91 -6.13 0.44 19.38
C GLY A 91 -6.60 1.87 19.05
N TRP A 92 -6.07 2.53 18.02
CA TRP A 92 -6.48 3.88 17.58
C TRP A 92 -7.46 3.84 16.41
N GLY A 93 -7.85 2.64 15.95
CA GLY A 93 -8.89 2.43 14.94
C GLY A 93 -8.51 2.83 13.51
N GLY A 94 -7.29 3.26 13.24
CA GLY A 94 -6.86 3.65 11.88
C GLY A 94 -6.07 2.57 11.15
N TRP A 95 -6.16 2.58 9.81
CA TRP A 95 -5.44 1.64 8.93
C TRP A 95 -4.14 2.23 8.34
N TRP A 96 -3.94 3.55 8.46
CA TRP A 96 -2.77 4.27 7.94
C TRP A 96 -2.62 5.63 8.64
N PHE A 97 -1.45 5.94 9.18
CA PHE A 97 -1.19 7.15 9.97
C PHE A 97 -0.36 8.21 9.25
N TRP A 98 0.21 7.90 8.08
CA TRP A 98 1.20 8.75 7.40
C TRP A 98 2.47 8.97 8.23
N ASP A 99 2.82 7.99 9.06
CA ASP A 99 4.02 8.10 9.88
C ASP A 99 5.31 7.88 9.03
N PRO A 100 6.48 8.35 9.49
CA PRO A 100 7.72 8.24 8.73
C PRO A 100 8.10 6.81 8.30
N VAL A 101 7.76 5.79 9.10
CA VAL A 101 8.08 4.39 8.80
C VAL A 101 7.11 3.80 7.77
N GLU A 102 5.82 4.06 7.88
CA GLU A 102 4.84 3.78 6.83
C GLU A 102 5.25 4.44 5.50
N ASN A 103 5.57 5.74 5.53
CA ASN A 103 5.99 6.51 4.36
C ASN A 103 7.27 5.94 3.72
N ALA A 104 8.23 5.54 4.54
CA ALA A 104 9.47 4.89 4.10
C ALA A 104 9.23 3.61 3.29
N SER A 105 8.18 2.86 3.60
CA SER A 105 7.78 1.69 2.81
C SER A 105 6.98 2.04 1.56
N PHE A 106 6.20 3.11 1.62
CA PHE A 106 5.31 3.51 0.53
C PHE A 106 6.04 4.17 -0.65
N MET A 107 7.08 4.98 -0.39
CA MET A 107 7.84 5.65 -1.45
C MET A 107 8.51 4.67 -2.44
N PRO A 108 9.23 3.62 -2.00
CA PRO A 108 9.73 2.58 -2.89
C PRO A 108 8.62 1.89 -3.69
N TRP A 109 7.45 1.65 -3.10
CA TRP A 109 6.32 1.01 -3.78
C TRP A 109 5.79 1.86 -4.94
N LEU A 110 5.66 3.18 -4.75
CA LEU A 110 5.26 4.13 -5.81
C LEU A 110 6.25 4.15 -6.97
N ILE A 111 7.55 4.28 -6.67
CA ILE A 111 8.60 4.27 -7.69
C ILE A 111 8.71 2.91 -8.38
N THR A 112 8.54 1.81 -7.65
CA THR A 112 8.54 0.45 -8.22
C THR A 112 7.34 0.26 -9.15
N THR A 113 6.18 0.80 -8.80
CA THR A 113 5.00 0.81 -9.68
C THR A 113 5.29 1.58 -10.97
N ALA A 114 5.95 2.74 -10.90
CA ALA A 114 6.40 3.47 -12.09
C ALA A 114 7.44 2.65 -12.90
N LEU A 115 8.36 1.97 -12.22
CA LEU A 115 9.39 1.14 -12.84
C LEU A 115 8.78 -0.05 -13.60
N LEU A 116 7.74 -0.70 -13.06
CA LEU A 116 7.02 -1.77 -13.75
C LEU A 116 6.40 -1.32 -15.07
N HIS A 117 5.83 -0.12 -15.09
CA HIS A 117 5.24 0.47 -16.29
C HIS A 117 6.33 0.93 -17.26
N SER A 118 7.44 1.49 -16.77
CA SER A 118 8.58 1.90 -17.60
C SER A 118 9.28 0.72 -18.26
N THR A 119 9.57 -0.34 -17.50
CA THR A 119 10.19 -1.58 -18.01
C THR A 119 9.32 -2.24 -19.09
N LEU A 120 7.99 -2.17 -18.98
CA LEU A 120 7.07 -2.64 -20.01
C LEU A 120 7.22 -1.87 -21.33
N VAL A 121 7.38 -0.54 -21.27
CA VAL A 121 7.61 0.29 -22.47
C VAL A 121 8.97 -0.05 -23.08
N LEU A 122 10.01 -0.15 -22.26
CA LEU A 122 11.36 -0.49 -22.73
C LEU A 122 11.39 -1.88 -23.37
N GLU A 123 10.77 -2.88 -22.75
CA GLU A 123 10.69 -4.26 -23.26
C GLU A 123 9.96 -4.32 -24.62
N LYS A 124 8.85 -3.59 -24.79
CA LYS A 124 8.03 -3.67 -26.02
C LYS A 124 8.45 -2.72 -27.14
N ARG A 125 9.11 -1.61 -26.80
CA ARG A 125 9.32 -0.47 -27.70
C ARG A 125 10.73 0.08 -27.72
N GLU A 126 11.63 -0.41 -26.87
CA GLU A 126 13.00 0.08 -26.74
C GLU A 126 13.09 1.60 -26.49
N GLN A 127 12.12 2.13 -25.74
CA GLN A 127 12.04 3.53 -25.34
C GLN A 127 12.12 3.67 -23.83
N LEU A 128 12.36 4.88 -23.34
CA LEU A 128 12.47 5.19 -21.91
C LEU A 128 13.61 4.46 -21.20
N ALA A 129 14.69 4.09 -21.91
CA ALA A 129 15.86 3.43 -21.33
C ALA A 129 16.43 4.23 -20.14
N LYS A 130 16.74 5.51 -20.36
CA LYS A 130 17.25 6.42 -19.31
C LYS A 130 16.32 6.50 -18.10
N TRP A 131 15.03 6.70 -18.37
CA TRP A 131 14.00 6.81 -17.34
C TRP A 131 13.86 5.53 -16.52
N THR A 132 13.91 4.37 -17.18
CA THR A 132 13.81 3.05 -16.53
C THR A 132 15.02 2.80 -15.62
N VAL A 133 16.22 3.18 -16.06
CA VAL A 133 17.44 3.12 -15.23
C VAL A 133 17.33 4.05 -14.03
N LEU A 134 16.90 5.30 -14.24
CA LEU A 134 16.70 6.27 -13.16
C LEU A 134 15.71 5.74 -12.12
N LEU A 135 14.56 5.20 -12.54
CA LEU A 135 13.57 4.60 -11.64
C LEU A 135 14.14 3.39 -10.88
N SER A 136 15.00 2.58 -11.51
CA SER A 136 15.68 1.45 -10.84
C SER A 136 16.62 1.93 -9.74
N ILE A 137 17.37 3.02 -10.00
CA ILE A 137 18.24 3.66 -9.01
C ILE A 137 17.41 4.24 -7.85
N LEU A 138 16.35 4.97 -8.17
CA LEU A 138 15.47 5.59 -7.18
C LEU A 138 14.76 4.56 -6.29
N ALA A 139 14.23 3.47 -6.85
CA ALA A 139 13.49 2.47 -6.08
C ALA A 139 14.36 1.85 -4.97
N PHE A 140 15.59 1.43 -5.30
CA PHE A 140 16.51 0.88 -4.32
C PHE A 140 17.05 1.95 -3.36
N SER A 141 17.34 3.16 -3.86
CA SER A 141 17.81 4.26 -3.02
C SER A 141 16.79 4.66 -1.96
N LEU A 142 15.50 4.72 -2.31
CA LEU A 142 14.44 4.99 -1.33
C LEU A 142 14.28 3.87 -0.30
N SER A 143 14.62 2.62 -0.65
CA SER A 143 14.63 1.50 0.31
C SER A 143 15.79 1.64 1.32
N LEU A 144 16.96 2.10 0.86
CA LEU A 144 18.09 2.45 1.74
C LEU A 144 17.75 3.65 2.64
N ILE A 145 17.12 4.67 2.09
CA ILE A 145 16.63 5.83 2.85
C ILE A 145 15.63 5.39 3.91
N GLY A 146 14.69 4.50 3.59
CA GLY A 146 13.76 3.95 4.58
C GLY A 146 14.46 3.21 5.71
N THR A 147 15.48 2.41 5.37
CA THR A 147 16.33 1.73 6.37
C THR A 147 17.05 2.72 7.27
N PHE A 148 17.56 3.82 6.70
CA PHE A 148 18.17 4.92 7.45
C PHE A 148 17.17 5.60 8.38
N LEU A 149 15.97 5.92 7.90
CA LEU A 149 14.93 6.56 8.71
C LEU A 149 14.55 5.72 9.93
N VAL A 150 14.32 4.42 9.73
CA VAL A 150 13.86 3.52 10.81
C VAL A 150 14.95 3.26 11.87
N ARG A 151 16.23 3.29 11.48
CA ARG A 151 17.35 2.85 12.34
C ARG A 151 18.21 3.97 12.90
N SER A 152 18.25 5.14 12.27
CA SER A 152 19.11 6.25 12.67
C SER A 152 18.66 6.93 13.97
N GLY A 153 17.37 6.85 14.31
CA GLY A 153 16.80 7.59 15.44
C GLY A 153 16.64 9.09 15.20
N ILE A 154 16.82 9.55 13.95
CA ILE A 154 16.74 10.98 13.59
C ILE A 154 15.30 11.48 13.56
N ILE A 155 14.33 10.60 13.30
CA ILE A 155 12.90 10.95 13.28
C ILE A 155 12.15 10.05 14.27
N THR A 156 11.25 10.65 15.06
CA THR A 156 10.36 9.92 15.96
C THR A 156 9.23 9.23 15.18
N SER A 157 8.98 7.95 15.45
CA SER A 157 7.89 7.18 14.86
C SER A 157 7.39 6.13 15.86
N VAL A 158 6.08 5.87 15.81
CA VAL A 158 5.42 4.80 16.58
C VAL A 158 5.88 3.40 16.17
N HIS A 159 6.40 3.26 14.95
CA HIS A 159 6.92 2.01 14.39
C HIS A 159 8.44 1.86 14.54
N SER A 160 9.09 2.71 15.35
CA SER A 160 10.53 2.61 15.62
C SER A 160 10.79 1.87 16.93
N PHE A 161 11.15 0.59 16.83
CA PHE A 161 11.39 -0.27 18.00
C PHE A 161 12.87 -0.38 18.42
N ALA A 162 13.79 0.03 17.55
CA ALA A 162 15.22 -0.05 17.83
C ALA A 162 16.01 0.98 17.01
N SER A 163 16.37 2.08 17.67
CA SER A 163 17.23 3.15 17.17
C SER A 163 18.64 3.02 17.73
N ASP A 164 19.64 3.23 16.87
CA ASP A 164 21.05 3.24 17.26
C ASP A 164 21.78 4.23 16.34
N PRO A 165 22.12 5.45 16.82
CA PRO A 165 22.76 6.47 16.00
C PRO A 165 24.06 5.99 15.33
N THR A 166 24.80 5.09 15.98
CA THR A 166 26.02 4.52 15.40
C THR A 166 25.73 3.72 14.14
N ARG A 167 24.67 2.89 14.16
CA ARG A 167 24.18 2.16 12.96
C ARG A 167 23.70 3.12 11.90
N GLY A 168 23.05 4.21 12.29
CA GLY A 168 22.63 5.29 11.39
C GLY A 168 23.79 5.81 10.54
N ILE A 169 24.97 6.03 11.12
CA ILE A 169 26.17 6.50 10.40
C ILE A 169 26.66 5.48 9.37
N TYR A 170 26.71 4.19 9.72
CA TYR A 170 27.08 3.14 8.76
C TYR A 170 26.10 3.03 7.60
N ILE A 171 24.80 3.12 7.88
CA ILE A 171 23.75 3.10 6.85
C ILE A 171 23.87 4.35 5.96
N LEU A 172 24.15 5.52 6.54
CA LEU A 172 24.40 6.74 5.79
C LEU A 172 25.60 6.62 4.85
N ALA A 173 26.71 6.03 5.31
CA ALA A 173 27.89 5.76 4.48
C ALA A 173 27.58 4.79 3.32
N ILE A 174 26.83 3.72 3.59
CA ILE A 174 26.33 2.78 2.58
C ILE A 174 25.45 3.53 1.56
N MET A 175 24.53 4.37 2.02
CA MET A 175 23.64 5.14 1.17
C MET A 175 24.43 6.13 0.29
N LEU A 176 25.39 6.86 0.85
CA LEU A 176 26.26 7.76 0.08
C LEU A 176 27.04 7.00 -1.00
N LEU A 177 27.58 5.83 -0.67
CA LEU A 177 28.31 4.99 -1.62
C LEU A 177 27.41 4.46 -2.75
N PHE A 178 26.30 3.80 -2.41
CA PHE A 178 25.45 3.14 -3.40
C PHE A 178 24.56 4.13 -4.14
N THR A 179 23.85 5.02 -3.45
CA THR A 179 22.97 6.01 -4.08
C THR A 179 23.80 7.09 -4.78
N GLY A 180 24.79 7.68 -4.09
CA GLY A 180 25.66 8.70 -4.67
C GLY A 180 26.48 8.16 -5.84
N GLY A 181 27.09 6.98 -5.68
CA GLY A 181 27.83 6.30 -6.74
C GLY A 181 26.95 5.94 -7.96
N ALA A 182 25.73 5.45 -7.73
CA ALA A 182 24.79 5.15 -8.81
C ALA A 182 24.37 6.40 -9.60
N PHE A 183 24.08 7.51 -8.91
CA PHE A 183 23.76 8.77 -9.58
C PHE A 183 24.96 9.34 -10.33
N ALA A 184 26.16 9.26 -9.76
CA ALA A 184 27.38 9.66 -10.46
C ALA A 184 27.58 8.85 -11.75
N LEU A 185 27.46 7.51 -11.68
CA LEU A 185 27.53 6.64 -12.86
C LEU A 185 26.44 6.97 -13.88
N TYR A 186 25.21 7.23 -13.43
CA TYR A 186 24.11 7.63 -14.31
C TYR A 186 24.40 8.94 -15.05
N LEU A 187 24.95 9.96 -14.37
CA LEU A 187 25.32 11.24 -14.98
C LEU A 187 26.49 11.11 -15.95
N LEU A 188 27.51 10.32 -15.61
CA LEU A 188 28.72 10.14 -16.41
C LEU A 188 28.49 9.25 -17.64
N LEU A 189 27.76 8.14 -17.47
CA LEU A 189 27.59 7.10 -18.50
C LEU A 189 26.24 7.19 -19.24
N GLY A 190 25.24 7.87 -18.67
CA GLY A 190 23.88 7.93 -19.21
C GLY A 190 23.75 8.62 -20.57
N LYS A 191 24.78 9.33 -21.03
CA LYS A 191 24.79 10.00 -22.36
C LYS A 191 24.84 9.02 -23.53
N LYS A 192 25.29 7.77 -23.34
CA LYS A 192 25.46 6.78 -24.42
C LYS A 192 24.18 6.09 -24.90
N THR A 193 23.02 6.35 -24.30
CA THR A 193 21.75 5.72 -24.72
C THR A 193 21.06 6.54 -25.82
N ARG A 194 21.09 6.00 -27.05
CA ARG A 194 20.49 6.59 -28.26
C ARG A 194 19.01 6.20 -28.38
N GLY A 195 18.16 7.15 -28.73
CA GLY A 195 16.77 6.91 -29.14
C GLY A 195 15.86 8.11 -28.86
N SER A 196 15.49 8.85 -29.91
CA SER A 196 14.42 9.84 -29.81
C SER A 196 13.07 9.14 -29.64
N PRO A 197 12.14 9.66 -28.83
CA PRO A 197 10.80 9.08 -28.70
C PRO A 197 10.07 9.11 -30.04
N VAL A 198 9.65 7.96 -30.55
CA VAL A 198 8.90 7.82 -31.81
C VAL A 198 7.47 7.36 -31.52
N PHE A 199 6.68 8.21 -30.86
CA PHE A 199 5.26 7.98 -30.60
C PHE A 199 4.49 9.31 -30.57
N SER A 200 3.19 9.25 -30.89
CA SER A 200 2.32 10.42 -30.84
C SER A 200 1.95 10.79 -29.40
N LEU A 201 1.65 12.07 -29.15
CA LEU A 201 1.12 12.55 -27.88
C LEU A 201 -0.04 11.69 -27.37
N TRP A 202 -0.95 11.28 -28.25
CA TRP A 202 -2.07 10.39 -27.93
C TRP A 202 -1.70 8.92 -28.17
N SER A 203 -0.90 8.34 -27.28
CA SER A 203 -0.48 6.92 -27.37
C SER A 203 -0.45 6.26 -25.99
N ARG A 204 -0.39 4.93 -25.97
CA ARG A 204 -0.20 4.19 -24.71
C ARG A 204 1.13 4.53 -24.04
N GLU A 205 2.17 4.75 -24.83
CA GLU A 205 3.49 5.21 -24.34
C GLU A 205 3.35 6.52 -23.58
N SER A 206 2.67 7.52 -24.15
CA SER A 206 2.43 8.80 -23.47
C SER A 206 1.63 8.65 -22.18
N ALA A 207 0.58 7.83 -22.18
CA ALA A 207 -0.21 7.61 -20.98
C ALA A 207 0.60 6.93 -19.86
N LEU A 208 1.48 5.98 -20.21
CA LEU A 208 2.39 5.35 -19.27
C LEU A 208 3.46 6.32 -18.74
N ILE A 209 3.91 7.27 -19.56
CA ILE A 209 4.82 8.34 -19.11
C ILE A 209 4.11 9.27 -18.13
N SER A 210 2.89 9.71 -18.44
CA SER A 210 2.08 10.53 -17.53
C SER A 210 1.82 9.81 -16.20
N ASN A 211 1.49 8.52 -16.25
CA ASN A 211 1.37 7.67 -15.07
C ASN A 211 2.66 7.66 -14.24
N ASN A 212 3.81 7.41 -14.89
CA ASN A 212 5.09 7.37 -14.18
C ASN A 212 5.44 8.72 -13.56
N PHE A 213 5.15 9.82 -14.25
CA PHE A 213 5.38 11.17 -13.75
C PHE A 213 4.54 11.46 -12.51
N LEU A 214 3.24 11.12 -12.55
CA LEU A 214 2.35 11.26 -11.41
C LEU A 214 2.82 10.41 -10.22
N LEU A 215 3.21 9.15 -10.43
CA LEU A 215 3.73 8.28 -9.37
C LEU A 215 5.04 8.81 -8.76
N VAL A 216 5.95 9.37 -9.57
CA VAL A 216 7.19 9.98 -9.09
C VAL A 216 6.89 11.25 -8.29
N ILE A 217 5.95 12.09 -8.75
CA ILE A 217 5.53 13.27 -7.98
C ILE A 217 4.87 12.86 -6.67
N SER A 218 3.98 11.87 -6.69
CA SER A 218 3.37 11.32 -5.48
C SER A 218 4.44 10.85 -4.48
N ALA A 219 5.47 10.14 -4.95
CA ALA A 219 6.59 9.74 -4.09
C ALA A 219 7.39 10.94 -3.57
N MET A 220 7.58 11.98 -4.40
CA MET A 220 8.26 13.22 -4.02
C MET A 220 7.48 14.00 -2.94
N VAL A 221 6.15 14.07 -3.05
CA VAL A 221 5.29 14.70 -2.05
C VAL A 221 5.43 13.99 -0.70
N VAL A 222 5.39 12.65 -0.72
CA VAL A 222 5.58 11.85 0.50
C VAL A 222 6.99 12.05 1.07
N PHE A 223 8.00 12.08 0.20
CA PHE A 223 9.39 12.32 0.59
C PHE A 223 9.56 13.69 1.26
N ILE A 224 9.05 14.76 0.63
CA ILE A 224 9.13 16.12 1.17
C ILE A 224 8.41 16.18 2.52
N GLY A 225 7.16 15.70 2.61
CA GLY A 225 6.42 15.71 3.87
C GLY A 225 7.11 14.95 4.99
N THR A 226 7.76 13.82 4.67
CA THR A 226 8.48 12.99 5.65
C THR A 226 9.76 13.66 6.16
N PHE A 227 10.52 14.33 5.29
CA PHE A 227 11.78 14.99 5.65
C PHE A 227 11.63 16.45 6.08
N TRP A 228 10.45 17.06 5.88
CA TRP A 228 10.22 18.46 6.22
C TRP A 228 10.44 18.78 7.70
N PRO A 229 9.96 17.96 8.67
CA PRO A 229 10.29 18.14 10.08
C PRO A 229 11.78 18.26 10.36
N LEU A 230 12.59 17.37 9.75
CA LEU A 230 14.04 17.35 9.95
C LEU A 230 14.71 18.62 9.43
N ILE A 231 14.24 19.16 8.30
CA ILE A 231 14.76 20.40 7.72
C ILE A 231 14.45 21.58 8.65
N ILE A 232 13.22 21.68 9.15
CA ILE A 232 12.81 22.76 10.06
C ILE A 232 13.56 22.67 11.39
N GLU A 233 13.68 21.49 11.97
CA GLU A 233 14.44 21.28 13.21
C GLU A 233 15.91 21.69 13.03
N THR A 234 16.52 21.36 11.89
CA THR A 234 17.93 21.69 11.63
C THR A 234 18.16 23.19 11.42
N ILE A 235 17.22 23.90 10.80
CA ILE A 235 17.38 25.33 10.45
C ILE A 235 16.89 26.25 11.58
N HIS A 236 15.73 25.95 12.17
CA HIS A 236 15.04 26.81 13.13
C HIS A 236 15.10 26.28 14.57
N GLY A 237 15.44 25.00 14.78
CA GLY A 237 15.40 24.35 16.10
C GLY A 237 14.01 23.88 16.54
N ASP A 238 12.98 24.16 15.74
CA ASP A 238 11.59 23.81 16.06
C ASP A 238 11.27 22.36 15.71
N LYS A 239 10.69 21.62 16.66
CA LYS A 239 10.17 20.28 16.43
C LYS A 239 8.73 20.35 15.96
N ILE A 240 8.52 20.07 14.68
CA ILE A 240 7.18 19.98 14.07
C ILE A 240 6.86 18.54 13.66
N SER A 241 5.58 18.21 13.56
CA SER A 241 5.10 16.95 12.98
C SER A 241 4.27 17.22 11.74
N VAL A 242 4.53 16.49 10.66
CA VAL A 242 3.70 16.52 9.45
C VAL A 242 2.85 15.26 9.43
N GLY A 243 1.54 15.43 9.52
CA GLY A 243 0.57 14.32 9.61
C GLY A 243 -0.47 14.31 8.47
N PRO A 244 -1.57 13.56 8.64
CA PRO A 244 -2.60 13.36 7.62
C PRO A 244 -3.10 14.62 6.89
N PRO A 245 -3.28 15.80 7.53
CA PRO A 245 -3.77 16.99 6.82
C PRO A 245 -2.90 17.40 5.62
N TYR A 246 -1.57 17.33 5.76
CA TYR A 246 -0.66 17.66 4.66
C TYR A 246 -0.76 16.64 3.53
N PHE A 247 -0.66 15.35 3.86
CA PHE A 247 -0.64 14.29 2.86
C PHE A 247 -2.00 14.16 2.16
N ASN A 248 -3.11 14.20 2.88
CA ASN A 248 -4.45 14.12 2.29
C ASN A 248 -4.70 15.29 1.32
N LEU A 249 -4.20 16.48 1.61
CA LEU A 249 -4.33 17.63 0.71
C LEU A 249 -3.43 17.51 -0.54
N THR A 250 -2.18 17.09 -0.36
CA THR A 250 -1.15 17.15 -1.41
C THR A 250 -1.06 15.87 -2.25
N PHE A 251 -1.27 14.70 -1.66
CA PHE A 251 -1.15 13.39 -2.33
C PHE A 251 -2.42 13.01 -3.11
N THR A 252 -3.60 13.25 -2.53
CA THR A 252 -4.90 12.85 -3.09
C THR A 252 -5.15 13.35 -4.51
N PRO A 253 -4.86 14.61 -4.89
CA PRO A 253 -5.08 15.08 -6.26
C PRO A 253 -4.34 14.26 -7.32
N PHE A 254 -3.13 13.80 -7.03
CA PHE A 254 -2.35 12.96 -7.95
C PHE A 254 -2.94 11.56 -8.09
N MET A 255 -3.47 10.99 -7.00
CA MET A 255 -4.16 9.70 -7.04
C MET A 255 -5.48 9.76 -7.79
N ILE A 256 -6.22 10.87 -7.68
CA ILE A 256 -7.42 11.13 -8.51
C ILE A 256 -7.02 11.22 -9.98
N ALA A 257 -5.98 11.98 -10.32
CA ALA A 257 -5.50 12.09 -11.70
C ALA A 257 -5.05 10.74 -12.28
N LEU A 258 -4.33 9.93 -11.50
CA LEU A 258 -3.93 8.56 -11.87
C LEU A 258 -5.16 7.67 -12.12
N SER A 259 -6.14 7.72 -11.23
CA SER A 259 -7.38 6.94 -11.31
C SER A 259 -8.18 7.27 -12.56
N LEU A 260 -8.30 8.55 -12.89
CA LEU A 260 -8.96 9.02 -14.12
C LEU A 260 -8.22 8.58 -15.38
N LEU A 261 -6.89 8.70 -15.38
CA LEU A 261 -6.04 8.37 -16.53
C LEU A 261 -6.01 6.87 -16.84
N LEU A 262 -6.12 6.00 -15.84
CA LEU A 262 -5.84 4.57 -15.95
C LEU A 262 -6.68 3.87 -17.05
N PRO A 263 -8.04 3.88 -17.04
CA PRO A 263 -8.82 3.26 -18.11
C PRO A 263 -8.56 3.84 -19.51
N ILE A 264 -8.31 5.15 -19.58
CA ILE A 264 -7.98 5.85 -20.83
C ILE A 264 -6.64 5.33 -21.39
N GLY A 265 -5.62 5.27 -20.55
CA GLY A 265 -4.28 4.81 -20.90
C GLY A 265 -4.27 3.36 -21.40
N VAL A 266 -5.01 2.48 -20.72
CA VAL A 266 -5.14 1.07 -21.13
C VAL A 266 -5.89 0.94 -22.47
N SER A 267 -6.84 1.82 -22.76
CA SER A 267 -7.62 1.81 -24.01
C SER A 267 -6.88 2.41 -25.22
N LEU A 268 -5.82 3.19 -25.00
CA LEU A 268 -5.02 3.76 -26.08
C LEU A 268 -4.18 2.68 -26.79
N ALA A 269 -4.00 2.84 -28.11
CA ALA A 269 -3.13 2.00 -28.91
C ALA A 269 -1.66 2.44 -28.76
N TRP A 270 -0.74 1.50 -28.99
CA TRP A 270 0.70 1.79 -29.05
C TRP A 270 1.05 2.62 -30.29
N LYS A 271 2.13 3.42 -30.21
CA LYS A 271 2.69 4.31 -31.24
C LYS A 271 1.78 5.45 -31.70
N ARG A 272 0.59 5.13 -32.21
CA ARG A 272 -0.40 6.06 -32.77
C ARG A 272 -1.80 5.70 -32.30
N GLY A 273 -2.24 6.35 -31.24
CA GLY A 273 -3.62 6.27 -30.76
C GLY A 273 -4.47 7.41 -31.29
N LYS A 274 -5.79 7.22 -31.24
CA LYS A 274 -6.77 8.30 -31.41
C LYS A 274 -7.54 8.43 -30.10
N ILE A 275 -7.33 9.52 -29.37
CA ILE A 275 -7.99 9.75 -28.07
C ILE A 275 -9.53 9.69 -28.21
N SER A 276 -10.07 10.23 -29.30
CA SER A 276 -11.52 10.17 -29.57
C SER A 276 -12.07 8.74 -29.64
N ARG A 277 -11.30 7.77 -30.13
CA ARG A 277 -11.71 6.35 -30.15
C ARG A 277 -11.66 5.75 -28.75
N ALA A 278 -10.63 6.06 -27.97
CA ALA A 278 -10.51 5.59 -26.59
C ALA A 278 -11.66 6.14 -25.73
N LEU A 279 -11.92 7.45 -25.80
CA LEU A 279 -13.02 8.09 -25.09
C LEU A 279 -14.38 7.53 -25.50
N LYS A 280 -14.66 7.41 -26.81
CA LYS A 280 -15.91 6.78 -27.31
C LYS A 280 -16.10 5.36 -26.78
N SER A 281 -15.03 4.58 -26.73
CA SER A 281 -15.08 3.22 -26.18
C SER A 281 -15.43 3.22 -24.69
N LEU A 282 -15.05 4.26 -23.94
CA LEU A 282 -15.23 4.33 -22.50
C LEU A 282 -16.49 5.09 -22.06
N ILE A 283 -17.34 5.56 -22.98
CA ILE A 283 -18.59 6.26 -22.63
C ILE A 283 -19.49 5.38 -21.76
N ALA A 284 -19.69 4.12 -22.14
CA ALA A 284 -20.53 3.20 -21.37
C ALA A 284 -20.03 2.98 -19.93
N PRO A 285 -18.76 2.61 -19.67
CA PRO A 285 -18.27 2.50 -18.30
C PRO A 285 -18.24 3.84 -17.56
N ALA A 286 -18.02 4.97 -18.24
CA ALA A 286 -18.08 6.30 -17.62
C ALA A 286 -19.48 6.65 -17.13
N ILE A 287 -20.51 6.43 -17.96
CA ILE A 287 -21.91 6.66 -17.60
C ILE A 287 -22.30 5.76 -16.44
N LEU A 288 -21.94 4.47 -16.48
CA LEU A 288 -22.28 3.55 -15.40
C LEU A 288 -21.59 3.94 -14.08
N ALA A 289 -20.31 4.34 -14.11
CA ALA A 289 -19.62 4.84 -12.93
C ALA A 289 -20.29 6.11 -12.37
N LEU A 290 -20.74 7.03 -13.24
CA LEU A 290 -21.45 8.23 -12.84
C LEU A 290 -22.84 7.91 -12.25
N VAL A 291 -23.60 6.99 -12.85
CA VAL A 291 -24.90 6.54 -12.33
C VAL A 291 -24.74 5.91 -10.95
N LEU A 292 -23.72 5.07 -10.76
CA LEU A 292 -23.42 4.50 -9.44
C LEU A 292 -23.08 5.60 -8.43
N ALA A 293 -22.30 6.61 -8.83
CA ALA A 293 -21.97 7.74 -7.96
C ALA A 293 -23.22 8.56 -7.56
N ILE A 294 -24.12 8.82 -8.50
CA ILE A 294 -25.39 9.52 -8.24
C ILE A 294 -26.29 8.69 -7.34
N LEU A 295 -26.37 7.37 -7.58
CA LEU A 295 -27.13 6.45 -6.73
C LEU A 295 -26.60 6.47 -5.29
N ILE A 296 -25.28 6.34 -5.10
CA ILE A 296 -24.64 6.42 -3.78
C ILE A 296 -24.91 7.78 -3.13
N LEU A 297 -24.77 8.88 -3.88
CA LEU A 297 -25.08 10.22 -3.38
C LEU A 297 -26.54 10.36 -2.95
N SER A 298 -27.48 9.70 -3.63
CA SER A 298 -28.90 9.73 -3.28
C SER A 298 -29.27 8.85 -2.08
N LEU A 299 -28.49 7.79 -1.83
CA LEU A 299 -28.73 6.85 -0.72
C LEU A 299 -28.03 7.26 0.57
N GLN A 300 -26.94 8.03 0.50
CA GLN A 300 -26.21 8.43 1.69
C GLN A 300 -26.98 9.44 2.54
N THR A 301 -26.94 9.26 3.85
CA THR A 301 -27.47 10.20 4.83
C THR A 301 -26.43 11.29 5.10
N GLY A 302 -26.20 12.18 4.12
CA GLY A 302 -25.27 13.31 4.24
C GLY A 302 -24.80 13.88 2.90
N MET A 303 -24.17 15.06 2.93
CA MET A 303 -23.67 15.75 1.72
C MET A 303 -22.15 15.65 1.54
N ARG A 304 -21.50 14.65 2.16
CA ARG A 304 -20.05 14.45 2.00
C ARG A 304 -19.76 13.92 0.60
N MET A 305 -19.07 14.72 -0.22
CA MET A 305 -18.79 14.38 -1.63
C MET A 305 -17.62 13.38 -1.80
N LEU A 306 -16.73 13.26 -0.81
CA LEU A 306 -15.55 12.40 -0.91
C LEU A 306 -15.91 10.92 -1.15
N GLY A 307 -16.97 10.41 -0.50
CA GLY A 307 -17.41 9.02 -0.62
C GLY A 307 -17.91 8.70 -2.02
N PRO A 308 -18.96 9.38 -2.52
CA PRO A 308 -19.46 9.20 -3.89
C PRO A 308 -18.38 9.40 -4.96
N VAL A 309 -17.50 10.41 -4.81
CA VAL A 309 -16.40 10.65 -5.76
C VAL A 309 -15.38 9.51 -5.73
N GLY A 310 -14.97 9.05 -4.55
CA GLY A 310 -14.03 7.94 -4.41
C GLY A 310 -14.59 6.64 -4.99
N LEU A 311 -15.86 6.33 -4.72
CA LEU A 311 -16.52 5.14 -5.28
C LEU A 311 -16.77 5.26 -6.79
N MET A 312 -17.03 6.47 -7.31
CA MET A 312 -17.06 6.72 -8.75
C MET A 312 -15.72 6.38 -9.40
N LEU A 313 -14.60 6.80 -8.79
CA LEU A 313 -13.25 6.52 -9.30
C LEU A 313 -12.93 5.02 -9.22
N ALA A 314 -13.30 4.34 -8.14
CA ALA A 314 -13.17 2.89 -8.03
C ALA A 314 -13.98 2.17 -9.11
N ALA A 315 -15.25 2.53 -9.29
CA ALA A 315 -16.12 1.97 -10.33
C ALA A 315 -15.56 2.26 -11.72
N TRP A 316 -15.05 3.46 -11.98
CA TRP A 316 -14.38 3.83 -13.23
C TRP A 316 -13.20 2.92 -13.56
N ILE A 317 -12.34 2.63 -12.59
CA ILE A 317 -11.19 1.73 -12.77
C ILE A 317 -11.66 0.29 -13.00
N ILE A 318 -12.60 -0.20 -12.18
CA ILE A 318 -13.09 -1.58 -12.25
C ILE A 318 -13.80 -1.81 -13.59
N LEU A 319 -14.79 -0.99 -13.91
CA LEU A 319 -15.57 -1.08 -15.14
C LEU A 319 -14.69 -0.83 -16.37
N GLY A 320 -13.76 0.14 -16.31
CA GLY A 320 -12.80 0.39 -17.38
C GLY A 320 -11.88 -0.80 -17.65
N THR A 321 -11.42 -1.47 -16.61
CA THR A 321 -10.57 -2.67 -16.71
C THR A 321 -11.35 -3.86 -17.25
N LEU A 322 -12.57 -4.11 -16.75
CA LEU A 322 -13.46 -5.16 -17.25
C LEU A 322 -13.85 -4.90 -18.71
N TRP A 323 -14.11 -3.64 -19.05
CA TRP A 323 -14.46 -3.24 -20.41
C TRP A 323 -13.31 -3.47 -21.40
N GLU A 324 -12.06 -3.13 -21.04
CA GLU A 324 -10.92 -3.46 -21.89
C GLU A 324 -10.80 -4.96 -22.14
N PHE A 325 -11.05 -5.76 -21.09
CA PHE A 325 -11.04 -7.20 -21.19
C PHE A 325 -12.15 -7.73 -22.12
N ALA A 326 -13.36 -7.18 -21.99
CA ALA A 326 -14.52 -7.50 -22.83
C ALA A 326 -14.28 -7.14 -24.31
N VAL A 327 -13.71 -5.95 -24.57
CA VAL A 327 -13.38 -5.49 -25.93
C VAL A 327 -12.35 -6.41 -26.59
N LYS A 328 -11.35 -6.90 -25.84
CA LYS A 328 -10.32 -7.82 -26.36
C LYS A 328 -10.87 -9.17 -26.80
N VAL A 329 -11.86 -9.71 -26.09
CA VAL A 329 -12.51 -10.97 -26.46
C VAL A 329 -13.66 -10.77 -27.46
N GLY A 330 -13.85 -9.55 -27.97
CA GLY A 330 -14.88 -9.23 -28.94
C GLY A 330 -16.31 -9.37 -28.39
N PHE A 331 -16.49 -9.18 -27.08
CA PHE A 331 -17.81 -9.22 -26.45
C PHE A 331 -18.76 -8.22 -27.13
N GLY A 332 -19.97 -8.64 -27.47
CA GLY A 332 -20.95 -7.85 -28.23
C GLY A 332 -20.72 -7.81 -29.75
N LYS A 333 -19.57 -8.28 -30.27
CA LYS A 333 -19.31 -8.39 -31.72
C LYS A 333 -19.36 -9.82 -32.25
N HIS A 334 -19.22 -10.80 -31.37
CA HIS A 334 -19.23 -12.21 -31.70
C HIS A 334 -20.17 -12.99 -30.78
N PRO A 335 -20.62 -14.18 -31.19
CA PRO A 335 -21.40 -15.07 -30.31
C PRO A 335 -20.66 -15.37 -29.01
N LEU A 336 -21.40 -15.45 -27.89
CA LEU A 336 -20.85 -15.62 -26.54
C LEU A 336 -19.87 -16.81 -26.44
N GLY A 337 -20.17 -17.94 -27.08
CA GLY A 337 -19.28 -19.11 -27.08
C GLY A 337 -17.91 -18.84 -27.70
N LYS A 338 -17.83 -17.99 -28.74
CA LYS A 338 -16.57 -17.60 -29.38
C LYS A 338 -15.77 -16.67 -28.47
N SER A 339 -16.42 -15.69 -27.86
CA SER A 339 -15.77 -14.78 -26.89
C SER A 339 -15.26 -15.51 -25.65
N LEU A 340 -16.03 -16.47 -25.12
CA LEU A 340 -15.60 -17.32 -23.99
C LEU A 340 -14.40 -18.20 -24.36
N ARG A 341 -14.35 -18.71 -25.60
CA ARG A 341 -13.17 -19.44 -26.09
C ARG A 341 -11.95 -18.53 -26.19
N TRP A 342 -12.11 -17.31 -26.70
CA TRP A 342 -11.03 -16.33 -26.79
C TRP A 342 -10.53 -15.86 -25.42
N LEU A 343 -11.41 -15.79 -24.42
CA LEU A 343 -11.05 -15.55 -23.03
C LEU A 343 -9.96 -16.55 -22.59
N LYS A 344 -10.20 -17.85 -22.78
CA LYS A 344 -9.27 -18.92 -22.41
C LYS A 344 -7.93 -18.87 -23.16
N LEU A 345 -7.87 -18.18 -24.29
CA LEU A 345 -6.65 -18.05 -25.11
C LEU A 345 -5.82 -16.80 -24.77
N LEU A 346 -6.31 -15.91 -23.91
CA LEU A 346 -5.56 -14.71 -23.53
C LEU A 346 -4.28 -15.08 -22.75
N PRO A 347 -3.16 -14.37 -23.01
CA PRO A 347 -1.95 -14.56 -22.23
C PRO A 347 -2.18 -14.29 -20.74
N ARG A 348 -1.53 -15.07 -19.87
CA ARG A 348 -1.59 -14.88 -18.41
C ARG A 348 -1.18 -13.46 -17.97
N THR A 349 -0.32 -12.79 -18.72
CA THR A 349 0.06 -11.39 -18.46
C THR A 349 -1.10 -10.40 -18.59
N GLU A 350 -2.12 -10.70 -19.39
CA GLU A 350 -3.33 -9.88 -19.49
C GLU A 350 -4.23 -10.06 -18.28
N TYR A 351 -4.39 -11.30 -17.79
CA TYR A 351 -5.08 -11.58 -16.52
C TYR A 351 -4.37 -10.90 -15.34
N GLY A 352 -3.04 -11.03 -15.26
CA GLY A 352 -2.25 -10.41 -14.20
C GLY A 352 -2.38 -8.89 -14.18
N LYS A 353 -2.32 -8.25 -15.35
CA LYS A 353 -2.56 -6.81 -15.51
C LYS A 353 -3.97 -6.41 -15.06
N SER A 354 -5.00 -7.13 -15.50
CA SER A 354 -6.39 -6.82 -15.14
C SER A 354 -6.64 -7.00 -13.64
N MET A 355 -6.15 -8.08 -13.04
CA MET A 355 -6.28 -8.30 -11.59
C MET A 355 -5.57 -7.22 -10.79
N ALA A 356 -4.38 -6.79 -11.20
CA ALA A 356 -3.68 -5.68 -10.55
C ALA A 356 -4.53 -4.39 -10.52
N HIS A 357 -5.11 -3.99 -11.65
CA HIS A 357 -5.92 -2.78 -11.67
C HIS A 357 -7.28 -2.94 -10.98
N LEU A 358 -7.89 -4.14 -11.01
CA LEU A 358 -9.11 -4.43 -10.23
C LEU A 358 -8.85 -4.31 -8.73
N GLY A 359 -7.74 -4.87 -8.25
CA GLY A 359 -7.34 -4.77 -6.85
C GLY A 359 -7.11 -3.32 -6.42
N PHE A 360 -6.52 -2.50 -7.28
CA PHE A 360 -6.39 -1.06 -7.03
C PHE A 360 -7.76 -0.37 -6.90
N GLY A 361 -8.72 -0.72 -7.76
CA GLY A 361 -10.10 -0.24 -7.64
C GLY A 361 -10.76 -0.65 -6.31
N PHE A 362 -10.60 -1.91 -5.88
CA PHE A 362 -11.10 -2.38 -4.58
C PHE A 362 -10.46 -1.65 -3.40
N ALA A 363 -9.16 -1.37 -3.45
CA ALA A 363 -8.51 -0.59 -2.40
C ALA A 363 -9.11 0.83 -2.30
N ILE A 364 -9.41 1.48 -3.42
CA ILE A 364 -10.09 2.79 -3.42
C ILE A 364 -11.49 2.70 -2.82
N ILE A 365 -12.22 1.59 -3.00
CA ILE A 365 -13.53 1.38 -2.35
C ILE A 365 -13.39 1.47 -0.83
N GLY A 366 -12.45 0.70 -0.26
CA GLY A 366 -12.22 0.70 1.19
C GLY A 366 -11.78 2.07 1.70
N ILE A 367 -10.79 2.69 1.05
CA ILE A 367 -10.26 4.02 1.44
C ILE A 367 -11.35 5.09 1.38
N ALA A 368 -12.13 5.16 0.30
CA ALA A 368 -13.17 6.16 0.14
C ALA A 368 -14.31 6.00 1.16
N SER A 369 -14.68 4.75 1.45
CA SER A 369 -15.76 4.42 2.37
C SER A 369 -15.39 4.79 3.81
N ILE A 370 -14.26 4.30 4.31
CA ILE A 370 -13.81 4.59 5.67
C ILE A 370 -13.57 6.09 5.88
N THR A 371 -12.96 6.78 4.91
CA THR A 371 -12.69 8.23 5.02
C THR A 371 -13.98 9.06 5.08
N SER A 372 -15.08 8.57 4.50
CA SER A 372 -16.30 9.36 4.33
C SER A 372 -17.39 9.05 5.34
N TRP A 373 -17.51 7.79 5.73
CA TRP A 373 -18.67 7.27 6.45
C TRP A 373 -18.31 6.53 7.75
N GLU A 374 -17.06 6.60 8.18
CA GLU A 374 -16.71 6.18 9.52
C GLU A 374 -17.52 6.95 10.57
N ILE A 375 -18.01 6.20 11.55
CA ILE A 375 -18.65 6.72 12.76
C ILE A 375 -17.71 6.41 13.92
N GLU A 376 -17.38 7.43 14.70
CA GLU A 376 -16.59 7.35 15.92
C GLU A 376 -17.42 7.85 17.09
N ASP A 377 -17.39 7.12 18.19
CA ASP A 377 -17.99 7.50 19.45
C ASP A 377 -17.03 7.20 20.60
N ILE A 378 -16.77 8.21 21.45
CA ILE A 378 -15.90 8.12 22.62
C ILE A 378 -16.68 8.60 23.82
N ARG A 379 -16.90 7.73 24.79
CA ARG A 379 -17.66 8.06 26.01
C ARG A 379 -17.21 7.27 27.22
N VAL A 380 -17.78 7.60 28.37
CA VAL A 380 -17.68 6.81 29.59
C VAL A 380 -18.95 5.98 29.72
N VAL A 381 -18.80 4.67 29.99
CA VAL A 381 -19.90 3.69 30.06
C VAL A 381 -19.82 2.98 31.41
N GLN A 382 -20.93 2.89 32.14
CA GLN A 382 -20.99 2.07 33.36
C GLN A 382 -21.28 0.61 33.00
N ILE A 383 -20.78 -0.30 33.82
CA ILE A 383 -21.12 -1.73 33.70
C ILE A 383 -22.63 -1.90 33.85
N GLY A 384 -23.26 -2.55 32.87
CA GLY A 384 -24.70 -2.76 32.73
C GLY A 384 -25.38 -1.81 31.74
N ASP A 385 -24.76 -0.67 31.41
CA ASP A 385 -25.37 0.34 30.55
C ASP A 385 -25.36 -0.06 29.07
N THR A 386 -26.37 0.42 28.35
CA THR A 386 -26.49 0.35 26.90
C THR A 386 -26.29 1.72 26.26
N TYR A 387 -25.72 1.75 25.06
CA TYR A 387 -25.59 2.97 24.26
C TYR A 387 -25.66 2.68 22.77
N GLN A 388 -26.16 3.67 22.03
CA GLN A 388 -26.39 3.57 20.59
C GLN A 388 -25.25 4.25 19.81
N VAL A 389 -24.73 3.55 18.80
CA VAL A 389 -23.78 4.10 17.81
C VAL A 389 -24.24 3.66 16.41
N GLY A 390 -24.59 4.62 15.57
CA GLY A 390 -25.16 4.32 14.24
C GLY A 390 -26.48 3.54 14.36
N SER A 391 -26.53 2.35 13.75
CA SER A 391 -27.68 1.42 13.82
C SER A 391 -27.50 0.29 14.83
N TYR A 392 -26.49 0.38 15.71
CA TYR A 392 -26.12 -0.69 16.63
C TYR A 392 -26.22 -0.22 18.08
N GLU A 393 -26.76 -1.09 18.92
CA GLU A 393 -26.78 -0.93 20.37
C GLU A 393 -25.65 -1.74 20.99
N PHE A 394 -24.82 -1.10 21.80
CA PHE A 394 -23.71 -1.72 22.52
C PHE A 394 -24.05 -1.77 24.00
N GLN A 395 -23.83 -2.91 24.64
CA GLN A 395 -23.98 -3.08 26.08
C GLN A 395 -22.66 -3.52 26.69
N LEU A 396 -22.18 -2.81 27.72
CA LEU A 396 -21.05 -3.27 28.54
C LEU A 396 -21.59 -4.17 29.65
N LEU A 397 -21.40 -5.49 29.55
CA LEU A 397 -21.91 -6.45 30.53
C LEU A 397 -21.05 -6.53 31.78
N ASP A 398 -19.73 -6.60 31.61
CA ASP A 398 -18.77 -6.75 32.70
C ASP A 398 -17.36 -6.33 32.26
N VAL A 399 -16.47 -6.07 33.22
CA VAL A 399 -15.03 -5.96 32.98
C VAL A 399 -14.28 -6.87 33.94
N LYS A 400 -13.66 -7.91 33.39
CA LYS A 400 -12.98 -8.97 34.16
C LYS A 400 -11.48 -8.78 34.12
N GLU A 401 -10.83 -9.02 35.26
CA GLU A 401 -9.37 -9.14 35.29
C GLU A 401 -8.96 -10.57 34.90
N ILE A 402 -8.14 -10.68 33.87
CA ILE A 402 -7.60 -11.95 33.37
C ILE A 402 -6.06 -11.94 33.46
N ARG A 403 -5.48 -13.13 33.64
CA ARG A 403 -4.04 -13.33 33.68
C ARG A 403 -3.58 -14.02 32.39
N GLY A 404 -2.82 -13.31 31.57
CA GLY A 404 -2.15 -13.84 30.39
C GLY A 404 -0.81 -14.52 30.72
N PRO A 405 -0.05 -14.95 29.70
CA PRO A 405 1.23 -15.63 29.87
C PRO A 405 2.29 -14.78 30.60
N ASN A 406 2.40 -13.50 30.24
CA ASN A 406 3.35 -12.53 30.80
C ASN A 406 2.71 -11.15 31.08
N TYR A 407 1.38 -11.04 31.01
CA TYR A 407 0.63 -9.80 31.24
C TYR A 407 -0.60 -10.05 32.12
N PHE A 408 -1.12 -8.96 32.69
CA PHE A 408 -2.47 -8.90 33.26
C PHE A 408 -3.35 -8.09 32.33
N ALA A 409 -4.61 -8.46 32.16
CA ALA A 409 -5.51 -7.68 31.31
C ALA A 409 -6.85 -7.41 31.98
N GLN A 410 -7.40 -6.24 31.66
CA GLN A 410 -8.78 -5.87 31.91
C GLN A 410 -9.54 -6.15 30.62
N MET A 411 -10.42 -7.14 30.63
CA MET A 411 -11.19 -7.59 29.47
C MET A 411 -12.64 -7.14 29.64
N GLY A 412 -13.09 -6.26 28.76
CA GLY A 412 -14.50 -5.88 28.69
C GLY A 412 -15.31 -6.95 27.99
N GLU A 413 -16.52 -7.22 28.44
CA GLU A 413 -17.49 -8.10 27.78
C GLU A 413 -18.62 -7.24 27.22
N PHE A 414 -18.68 -7.14 25.89
CA PHE A 414 -19.69 -6.37 25.19
C PHE A 414 -20.63 -7.27 24.41
N GLU A 415 -21.93 -6.99 24.48
CA GLU A 415 -22.91 -7.50 23.52
C GLU A 415 -23.33 -6.38 22.57
N VAL A 416 -23.42 -6.70 21.29
CA VAL A 416 -23.82 -5.76 20.25
C VAL A 416 -25.10 -6.26 19.59
N PHE A 417 -26.11 -5.41 19.53
CA PHE A 417 -27.40 -5.71 18.94
C PHE A 417 -27.65 -4.83 17.72
N GLN A 418 -28.30 -5.41 16.70
CA GLN A 418 -28.89 -4.69 15.58
C GLN A 418 -30.35 -5.11 15.45
N ASP A 419 -31.27 -4.15 15.45
CA ASP A 419 -32.72 -4.39 15.36
C ASP A 419 -33.23 -5.44 16.38
N ASN A 420 -32.75 -5.37 17.63
CA ASN A 420 -33.01 -6.31 18.74
C ASN A 420 -32.50 -7.76 18.52
N SER A 421 -31.71 -8.03 17.48
CA SER A 421 -30.99 -9.29 17.30
C SER A 421 -29.57 -9.14 17.82
N LEU A 422 -29.07 -10.13 18.56
CA LEU A 422 -27.65 -10.19 18.93
C LEU A 422 -26.82 -10.39 17.66
N GLU A 423 -25.96 -9.42 17.37
CA GLU A 423 -25.08 -9.41 16.20
C GLU A 423 -23.71 -10.02 16.54
N ALA A 424 -23.10 -9.58 17.66
CA ALA A 424 -21.79 -10.06 18.09
C ALA A 424 -21.59 -9.93 19.61
N THR A 425 -20.73 -10.78 20.16
CA THR A 425 -20.16 -10.61 21.51
C THR A 425 -18.67 -10.31 21.36
N MET A 426 -18.20 -9.23 21.99
CA MET A 426 -16.90 -8.62 21.73
C MET A 426 -16.10 -8.45 23.02
N PHE A 427 -14.81 -8.81 22.98
CA PHE A 427 -13.94 -8.88 24.17
C PHE A 427 -12.69 -7.99 24.04
N PRO A 428 -12.81 -6.65 24.10
CA PRO A 428 -11.65 -5.77 24.03
C PRO A 428 -10.82 -5.90 25.31
N GLU A 429 -9.49 -5.83 25.19
CA GLU A 429 -8.59 -5.94 26.33
C GLU A 429 -7.70 -4.72 26.48
N LYS A 430 -7.36 -4.42 27.72
CA LYS A 430 -6.25 -3.55 28.08
C LYS A 430 -5.22 -4.35 28.85
N ARG A 431 -4.03 -4.53 28.26
CA ARG A 431 -2.98 -5.42 28.77
C ARG A 431 -1.87 -4.61 29.43
N VAL A 432 -1.46 -5.01 30.62
CA VAL A 432 -0.33 -4.44 31.37
C VAL A 432 0.77 -5.50 31.45
N TYR A 433 1.97 -5.15 30.97
CA TYR A 433 3.16 -6.00 30.98
C TYR A 433 4.12 -5.53 32.09
N PRO A 434 4.14 -6.18 33.27
CA PRO A 434 4.87 -5.67 34.43
C PRO A 434 6.38 -5.62 34.23
N VAL A 435 6.95 -6.57 33.47
CA VAL A 435 8.40 -6.64 33.22
C VAL A 435 8.83 -5.58 32.21
N ALA A 436 8.06 -5.39 31.13
CA ALA A 436 8.31 -4.36 30.13
C ALA A 436 7.93 -2.94 30.60
N ASN A 437 7.18 -2.83 31.70
CA ASN A 437 6.60 -1.58 32.24
C ASN A 437 5.84 -0.78 31.17
N SER A 438 5.00 -1.48 30.41
CA SER A 438 4.20 -0.90 29.34
C SER A 438 2.77 -1.44 29.36
N THR A 439 1.86 -0.67 28.76
CA THR A 439 0.46 -1.03 28.59
C THR A 439 0.15 -1.04 27.10
N THR A 440 -0.55 -2.07 26.63
CA THR A 440 -1.09 -2.16 25.28
C THR A 440 -2.60 -2.34 25.31
N THR A 441 -3.22 -2.18 24.15
CA THR A 441 -4.65 -2.28 23.97
C THR A 441 -4.91 -3.27 22.86
N GLU A 442 -5.80 -4.23 23.10
CA GLU A 442 -6.30 -5.13 22.07
C GLU A 442 -7.73 -4.71 21.74
N ALA A 443 -7.95 -4.30 20.49
CA ALA A 443 -9.29 -4.00 20.05
C ALA A 443 -10.08 -5.30 19.85
N ALA A 444 -11.37 -5.28 20.23
CA ALA A 444 -12.30 -6.27 19.72
C ALA A 444 -12.81 -5.80 18.36
N ILE A 445 -12.77 -6.70 17.38
CA ILE A 445 -13.19 -6.40 16.01
C ILE A 445 -14.12 -7.51 15.52
N ASP A 446 -15.36 -7.14 15.22
CA ASP A 446 -16.27 -7.99 14.48
C ASP A 446 -16.13 -7.68 12.99
N MET A 447 -15.36 -8.52 12.28
CA MET A 447 -14.95 -8.28 10.90
C MET A 447 -16.03 -8.66 9.90
N GLY A 448 -16.35 -7.75 8.97
CA GLY A 448 -17.35 -7.98 7.94
C GLY A 448 -16.95 -7.46 6.56
N LEU A 449 -17.63 -7.92 5.51
CA LEU A 449 -17.37 -7.44 4.15
C LEU A 449 -17.84 -6.02 3.90
N LEU A 450 -18.90 -5.58 4.61
CA LEU A 450 -19.50 -4.25 4.43
C LEU A 450 -19.14 -3.29 5.56
N ARG A 451 -18.88 -3.81 6.77
CA ARG A 451 -18.54 -3.02 7.95
C ARG A 451 -17.79 -3.87 8.97
N ASP A 452 -16.92 -3.22 9.73
CA ASP A 452 -16.39 -3.76 10.98
C ASP A 452 -17.00 -2.98 12.15
N LEU A 453 -17.36 -3.70 13.22
CA LEU A 453 -17.52 -3.07 14.54
C LEU A 453 -16.17 -3.16 15.24
N TYR A 454 -15.79 -2.07 15.89
CA TYR A 454 -14.48 -1.96 16.53
C TYR A 454 -14.66 -1.32 17.89
N ILE A 455 -14.24 -2.01 18.95
CA ILE A 455 -14.34 -1.52 20.32
C ILE A 455 -12.96 -1.54 20.97
N VAL A 456 -12.64 -0.45 21.66
CA VAL A 456 -11.44 -0.32 22.46
C VAL A 456 -11.83 0.08 23.89
N LEU A 457 -11.33 -0.70 24.85
CA LEU A 457 -11.46 -0.41 26.27
C LEU A 457 -10.35 0.54 26.71
N GLY A 458 -10.75 1.68 27.27
CA GLY A 458 -9.87 2.73 27.78
C GLY A 458 -9.57 2.61 29.27
N ASP A 459 -9.33 3.75 29.93
CA ASP A 459 -9.08 3.81 31.37
C ASP A 459 -10.36 3.71 32.20
N PHE A 460 -10.23 3.07 33.37
CA PHE A 460 -11.23 3.10 34.43
C PHE A 460 -11.42 4.55 34.93
N GLN A 461 -12.67 4.98 35.07
CA GLN A 461 -13.04 6.35 35.44
C GLN A 461 -13.59 6.48 36.85
N GLY A 462 -13.62 5.40 37.64
CA GLY A 462 -14.30 5.35 38.95
C GLY A 462 -15.74 4.82 38.83
N GLU A 463 -16.35 4.45 39.96
CA GLU A 463 -17.78 4.07 40.05
C GLU A 463 -18.24 3.00 39.03
N ASN A 464 -17.43 1.95 38.78
CA ASN A 464 -17.70 0.92 37.76
C ASN A 464 -17.84 1.45 36.32
N ALA A 465 -17.24 2.61 36.02
CA ALA A 465 -17.30 3.24 34.72
C ALA A 465 -15.96 3.16 33.96
N TRP A 466 -16.03 3.02 32.64
CA TRP A 466 -14.88 2.86 31.76
C TRP A 466 -14.97 3.80 30.58
N ALA A 467 -13.85 4.39 30.18
CA ALA A 467 -13.75 5.04 28.88
C ALA A 467 -13.83 3.97 27.78
N VAL A 468 -14.71 4.14 26.81
CA VAL A 468 -14.89 3.22 25.68
C VAL A 468 -14.82 4.02 24.40
N ARG A 469 -14.09 3.49 23.41
CA ARG A 469 -14.11 4.00 22.04
C ARG A 469 -14.75 2.96 21.15
N THR A 470 -15.78 3.37 20.43
CA THR A 470 -16.53 2.51 19.51
C THR A 470 -16.49 3.11 18.12
N TYR A 471 -16.20 2.28 17.12
CA TYR A 471 -16.22 2.66 15.73
C TYR A 471 -17.08 1.71 14.90
N ILE A 472 -17.71 2.27 13.88
CA ILE A 472 -18.29 1.54 12.76
C ILE A 472 -17.46 1.90 11.54
N LYS A 473 -16.67 0.93 11.04
CA LYS A 473 -15.72 1.13 9.96
C LYS A 473 -16.27 0.51 8.67
N PRO A 474 -16.81 1.30 7.74
CA PRO A 474 -17.41 0.77 6.52
C PRO A 474 -16.33 0.28 5.54
N MET A 475 -16.48 -0.96 5.08
CA MET A 475 -15.73 -1.56 3.96
C MET A 475 -14.20 -1.52 4.10
N VAL A 476 -13.65 -1.39 5.30
CA VAL A 476 -12.19 -1.31 5.52
C VAL A 476 -11.45 -2.53 4.97
N ASN A 477 -12.06 -3.72 5.07
CA ASN A 477 -11.51 -4.97 4.52
C ASN A 477 -11.24 -4.92 3.01
N TRP A 478 -11.92 -4.04 2.25
CA TRP A 478 -11.67 -3.89 0.81
C TRP A 478 -10.29 -3.29 0.50
N ILE A 479 -9.66 -2.60 1.45
CA ILE A 479 -8.27 -2.13 1.33
C ILE A 479 -7.34 -3.33 1.19
N TRP A 480 -7.42 -4.29 2.11
CA TRP A 480 -6.56 -5.48 2.12
C TRP A 480 -6.94 -6.50 1.05
N ILE A 481 -8.24 -6.69 0.78
CA ILE A 481 -8.70 -7.50 -0.37
C ILE A 481 -8.13 -6.92 -1.67
N GLY A 482 -8.18 -5.59 -1.84
CA GLY A 482 -7.62 -4.91 -3.00
C GLY A 482 -6.11 -5.15 -3.14
N ALA A 483 -5.36 -5.01 -2.05
CA ALA A 483 -3.93 -5.27 -2.04
C ALA A 483 -3.58 -6.75 -2.33
N PHE A 484 -4.34 -7.69 -1.80
CA PHE A 484 -4.17 -9.11 -2.08
C PHE A 484 -4.44 -9.43 -3.56
N VAL A 485 -5.53 -8.89 -4.13
CA VAL A 485 -5.86 -9.05 -5.56
C VAL A 485 -4.78 -8.41 -6.44
N MET A 486 -4.20 -7.27 -6.01
CA MET A 486 -3.04 -6.65 -6.67
C MET A 486 -1.84 -7.59 -6.73
N ALA A 487 -1.44 -8.12 -5.56
CA ALA A 487 -0.34 -9.07 -5.44
C ALA A 487 -0.56 -10.33 -6.27
N LEU A 488 -1.77 -10.88 -6.25
CA LEU A 488 -2.16 -12.04 -7.07
C LEU A 488 -2.03 -11.76 -8.57
N GLY A 489 -2.41 -10.56 -9.02
CA GLY A 489 -2.18 -10.11 -10.39
C GLY A 489 -0.68 -10.09 -10.76
N GLY A 490 0.17 -9.63 -9.84
CA GLY A 490 1.62 -9.70 -9.96
C GLY A 490 2.15 -11.14 -10.10
N CYS A 491 1.71 -12.05 -9.23
CA CYS A 491 2.06 -13.47 -9.27
C CYS A 491 1.65 -14.17 -10.57
N ILE A 492 0.45 -13.89 -11.08
CA ILE A 492 -0.02 -14.42 -12.36
C ILE A 492 0.85 -13.90 -13.52
N SER A 493 1.20 -12.61 -13.51
CA SER A 493 2.09 -12.03 -14.52
C SER A 493 3.49 -12.67 -14.48
N LEU A 494 4.00 -12.97 -13.29
CA LEU A 494 5.30 -13.61 -13.08
C LEU A 494 5.29 -15.08 -13.56
N SER A 495 4.23 -15.83 -13.26
CA SER A 495 4.07 -17.22 -13.70
C SER A 495 4.06 -17.40 -15.22
N ALA A 496 3.70 -16.35 -15.96
CA ALA A 496 3.75 -16.35 -17.42
C ALA A 496 5.19 -16.32 -17.97
N ARG A 497 6.17 -15.93 -17.15
CA ARG A 497 7.56 -15.67 -17.58
C ARG A 497 8.52 -16.80 -17.25
N PHE A 498 8.30 -17.56 -16.18
CA PHE A 498 9.13 -18.72 -15.84
C PHE A 498 9.20 -19.80 -16.94
N PRO A 499 8.12 -20.11 -17.70
CA PRO A 499 8.21 -21.04 -18.84
C PRO A 499 9.04 -20.51 -20.02
N ALA A 500 9.19 -19.18 -20.16
CA ALA A 500 9.95 -18.56 -21.25
C ALA A 500 11.49 -18.64 -21.04
N PHE A 501 11.93 -18.90 -19.80
CA PHE A 501 13.33 -19.25 -19.52
C PHE A 501 13.69 -20.64 -20.06
N ARG A 502 12.79 -21.63 -19.90
CA ARG A 502 12.99 -23.00 -20.41
C ARG A 502 13.00 -23.10 -21.94
N SER A 503 12.14 -22.35 -22.64
CA SER A 503 12.03 -22.48 -24.10
C SER A 503 13.11 -21.71 -24.87
N ARG A 504 13.77 -20.72 -24.26
CA ARG A 504 14.92 -20.01 -24.87
C ARG A 504 16.22 -20.80 -24.76
N GLU A 505 16.39 -21.64 -23.73
CA GLU A 505 17.55 -22.55 -23.66
C GLU A 505 17.43 -23.71 -24.66
N LEU A 506 16.24 -24.29 -24.83
CA LEU A 506 16.04 -25.38 -25.79
C LEU A 506 16.24 -24.98 -27.26
N ARG A 507 16.11 -23.69 -27.61
CA ARG A 507 16.41 -23.18 -28.96
C ARG A 507 17.88 -22.78 -29.18
N LYS A 508 18.73 -22.85 -28.16
CA LYS A 508 20.18 -22.65 -28.30
C LYS A 508 20.97 -23.95 -28.32
N VAL A 509 20.30 -25.11 -28.15
CA VAL A 509 20.90 -26.45 -28.09
C VAL A 509 20.38 -27.36 -29.23
N SER A 510 19.59 -26.81 -30.16
CA SER A 510 19.21 -27.43 -31.44
C SER A 510 19.59 -26.51 -32.58
#